data_AF-A0A3M1MZ11-F1
#
_entry.id   AF-A0A3M1MZ11-F1
#
_cell.length_a   1.000
_cell.length_b   1.000
_cell.length_c   1.000
_cell.angle_alpha   90.00
_cell.angle_beta   90.00
_cell.angle_gamma   90.00
#
_symmetry.space_group_name_H-M   'P 1'
#
loop_
_entity.id
_entity.type
_entity.pdbx_description
1 polymer ?
#
loop_
_entity_poly.entity_id
_entity_poly.type
_entity_poly.pdbx_seq_one_letter_code
_entity_poly.pdbx_strand_id
1 'polypeptide(L)'
;MAGAQRVIRRGALWNPFNTNRNVESFYLLLLAHFIGDFPLQTPWVYRWKVRYIWGLFLHALLHVLVAMLLVQYGGHYWRLWLILGVSHFTIDWYKLRLTFRRAWVGFLLDQGVHIVMLGLLARMYPHLPSVLPFSQVHFLLGYALLPALLMFGWVYASGREHTGMGVWHWMRNTFVRYSQISGYVLVLAVLFLLYRM
;
A
#
# COMPACT_ATOMS: atom_id res chain seq x y z
N MET A 1 -15.79 -47.90 30.46
CA MET A 1 -16.54 -46.65 30.18
C MET A 1 -15.58 -45.49 29.91
N ALA A 2 -14.86 -45.54 28.78
CA ALA A 2 -13.80 -44.58 28.43
C ALA A 2 -14.09 -43.84 27.11
N GLY A 3 -15.37 -43.55 26.83
CA GLY A 3 -15.85 -43.05 25.53
C GLY A 3 -16.37 -41.61 25.52
N ALA A 4 -16.44 -40.90 26.65
CA ALA A 4 -17.24 -39.66 26.73
C ALA A 4 -16.44 -38.35 26.89
N GLN A 5 -15.11 -38.36 26.97
CA GLN A 5 -14.33 -37.15 27.30
C GLN A 5 -13.43 -36.58 26.20
N ARG A 6 -13.59 -36.99 24.94
CA ARG A 6 -12.68 -36.56 23.85
C ARG A 6 -13.27 -35.67 22.76
N VAL A 7 -14.56 -35.32 22.83
CA VAL A 7 -15.21 -34.47 21.81
C VAL A 7 -15.49 -33.04 22.28
N ILE A 8 -15.31 -32.75 23.58
CA ILE A 8 -15.44 -31.39 24.13
C ILE A 8 -14.04 -30.90 24.53
N ARG A 9 -13.20 -30.59 23.53
CA ARG A 9 -12.05 -29.71 23.74
C ARG A 9 -12.09 -28.56 22.75
N ARG A 10 -12.67 -27.46 23.25
CA ARG A 10 -12.24 -26.08 23.03
C ARG A 10 -12.41 -25.63 21.58
N GLY A 11 -13.53 -25.00 21.22
CA GLY A 11 -13.71 -23.62 21.66
C GLY A 11 -12.46 -22.84 21.28
N ALA A 12 -12.36 -22.46 20.00
CA ALA A 12 -11.33 -21.58 19.50
C ALA A 12 -11.44 -20.27 20.27
N LEU A 13 -10.75 -20.22 21.41
CA LEU A 13 -10.59 -19.03 22.23
C LEU A 13 -10.06 -17.98 21.29
N TRP A 14 -10.85 -16.91 21.12
CA TRP A 14 -10.45 -15.70 20.44
C TRP A 14 -9.07 -15.30 20.96
N ASN A 15 -8.04 -15.56 20.15
CA ASN A 15 -6.69 -15.13 20.41
C ASN A 15 -6.44 -13.93 19.50
N PRO A 16 -6.44 -12.69 20.04
CA PRO A 16 -6.17 -11.49 19.25
C PRO A 16 -4.73 -11.46 18.67
N PHE A 17 -3.93 -12.48 18.95
CA PHE A 17 -2.58 -12.70 18.43
C PHE A 17 -2.48 -13.94 17.53
N ASN A 18 -3.54 -14.38 16.85
CA ASN A 18 -3.38 -15.34 15.75
C ASN A 18 -2.52 -14.67 14.64
N THR A 19 -1.22 -14.88 14.73
CA THR A 19 -0.17 -14.18 13.95
C THR A 19 -0.39 -14.34 12.46
N ASN A 20 -0.86 -15.51 12.01
CA ASN A 20 -1.08 -15.78 10.58
C ASN A 20 -2.15 -14.86 9.97
N ARG A 21 -3.20 -14.53 10.74
CA ARG A 21 -4.34 -13.76 10.24
C ARG A 21 -4.06 -12.25 10.18
N ASN A 22 -3.37 -11.73 11.20
CA ASN A 22 -2.85 -10.36 11.18
C ASN A 22 -1.92 -10.14 9.96
N VAL A 23 -1.09 -11.14 9.65
CA VAL A 23 -0.16 -11.08 8.50
C VAL A 23 -0.93 -11.07 7.17
N GLU A 24 -1.96 -11.90 7.01
CA GLU A 24 -2.82 -11.90 5.82
C GLU A 24 -3.45 -10.53 5.56
N SER A 25 -4.07 -9.94 6.60
CA SER A 25 -4.70 -8.62 6.52
C SER A 25 -3.69 -7.51 6.23
N PHE A 26 -2.50 -7.58 6.85
CA PHE A 26 -1.42 -6.64 6.60
C PHE A 26 -0.92 -6.70 5.15
N TYR A 27 -0.71 -7.90 4.60
CA TYR A 27 -0.23 -8.06 3.22
C TYR A 27 -1.24 -7.55 2.20
N LEU A 28 -2.53 -7.77 2.48
CA LEU A 28 -3.61 -7.26 1.65
C LEU A 28 -3.65 -5.73 1.62
N LEU A 29 -3.61 -5.11 2.81
CA LEU A 29 -3.57 -3.65 2.93
C LEU A 29 -2.28 -3.05 2.35
N LEU A 30 -1.14 -3.73 2.51
CA LEU A 30 0.15 -3.30 1.96
C LEU A 30 0.16 -3.38 0.43
N LEU A 31 -0.43 -4.42 -0.16
CA LEU A 31 -0.60 -4.52 -1.60
C LEU A 31 -1.48 -3.38 -2.12
N ALA A 32 -2.59 -3.09 -1.44
CA ALA A 32 -3.46 -1.96 -1.80
C ALA A 32 -2.70 -0.62 -1.76
N HIS A 33 -1.93 -0.40 -0.70
CA HIS A 33 -1.06 0.78 -0.54
C HIS A 33 -0.04 0.90 -1.67
N PHE A 34 0.68 -0.17 -2.00
CA PHE A 34 1.66 -0.14 -3.09
C PHE A 34 1.03 0.15 -4.45
N ILE A 35 -0.18 -0.34 -4.71
CA ILE A 35 -0.93 0.00 -5.92
C ILE A 35 -1.35 1.48 -5.93
N GLY A 36 -1.76 2.03 -4.77
CA GLY A 36 -2.11 3.44 -4.63
C GLY A 36 -0.91 4.38 -4.81
N ASP A 37 0.20 4.10 -4.14
CA ASP A 37 1.36 4.99 -4.03
C ASP A 37 2.28 5.00 -5.26
N PHE A 38 2.35 3.90 -6.02
CA PHE A 38 3.26 3.83 -7.18
C PHE A 38 2.51 3.85 -8.53
N PRO A 39 1.72 2.83 -8.93
CA PRO A 39 0.95 2.90 -10.17
C PRO A 39 -0.04 4.06 -10.22
N LEU A 40 -0.88 4.23 -9.19
CA LEU A 40 -2.01 5.17 -9.25
C LEU A 40 -1.62 6.61 -8.88
N GLN A 41 -0.50 6.81 -8.19
CA GLN A 41 0.11 8.14 -8.02
C GLN A 41 0.89 8.54 -9.28
N THR A 42 0.17 8.76 -10.37
CA THR A 42 0.77 9.20 -11.64
C THR A 42 1.45 10.57 -11.47
N PRO A 43 2.38 10.96 -12.36
CA PRO A 43 2.99 12.29 -12.31
C PRO A 43 1.98 13.44 -12.28
N TRP A 44 0.80 13.25 -12.89
CA TRP A 44 -0.30 14.21 -12.81
C TRP A 44 -0.91 14.26 -11.40
N VAL A 45 -1.26 13.11 -10.80
CA VAL A 45 -1.79 13.03 -9.43
C VAL A 45 -0.79 13.65 -8.44
N TYR A 46 0.50 13.31 -8.57
CA TYR A 46 1.54 13.87 -7.72
C TYR A 46 1.61 15.40 -7.80
N ARG A 47 1.68 15.97 -9.02
CA ARG A 47 1.70 17.44 -9.20
C ARG A 47 0.43 18.09 -8.64
N TRP A 48 -0.72 17.44 -8.81
CA TRP A 48 -1.99 17.96 -8.33
C TRP A 48 -2.07 17.94 -6.80
N LYS A 49 -1.62 16.85 -6.16
CA LYS A 49 -1.49 16.67 -4.71
C LYS A 49 -0.56 17.70 -4.06
N VAL A 50 0.56 18.01 -4.70
CA VAL A 50 1.51 19.04 -4.22
C VAL A 50 0.89 20.44 -4.30
N ARG A 51 0.08 20.71 -5.33
CA ARG A 51 -0.46 22.06 -5.58
C ARG A 51 -1.79 22.33 -4.90
N TYR A 52 -2.64 21.32 -4.74
CA TYR A 52 -4.01 21.48 -4.25
C TYR A 52 -4.40 20.36 -3.29
N ILE A 53 -5.11 20.74 -2.22
CA ILE A 53 -5.64 19.79 -1.23
C ILE A 53 -6.57 18.74 -1.85
N TRP A 54 -7.28 19.08 -2.93
CA TRP A 54 -8.11 18.14 -3.68
C TRP A 54 -7.31 17.00 -4.31
N GLY A 55 -6.04 17.23 -4.66
CA GLY A 55 -5.16 16.17 -5.12
C GLY A 55 -4.79 15.19 -4.00
N LEU A 56 -4.64 15.66 -2.75
CA LEU A 56 -4.47 14.78 -1.58
C LEU A 56 -5.73 13.95 -1.33
N PHE A 57 -6.92 14.57 -1.43
CA PHE A 57 -8.18 13.86 -1.29
C PHE A 57 -8.36 12.79 -2.36
N LEU A 58 -8.09 13.10 -3.63
CA LEU A 58 -8.14 12.11 -4.71
C LEU A 58 -7.18 10.96 -4.43
N HIS A 59 -5.95 11.26 -4.03
CA HIS A 59 -4.95 10.22 -3.75
C HIS A 59 -5.37 9.31 -2.60
N ALA A 60 -5.83 9.86 -1.47
CA ALA A 60 -6.34 9.07 -0.36
C ALA A 60 -7.59 8.26 -0.75
N LEU A 61 -8.47 8.80 -1.59
CA LEU A 61 -9.62 8.08 -2.13
C LEU A 61 -9.20 6.88 -2.98
N LEU A 62 -8.16 7.02 -3.83
CA LEU A 62 -7.64 5.90 -4.62
C LEU A 62 -7.15 4.76 -3.72
N HIS A 63 -6.47 5.06 -2.62
CA HIS A 63 -6.06 4.07 -1.62
C HIS A 63 -7.25 3.32 -1.02
N VAL A 64 -8.30 4.05 -0.64
CA VAL A 64 -9.53 3.44 -0.12
C VAL A 64 -10.20 2.55 -1.17
N LEU A 65 -10.35 3.04 -2.40
CA LEU A 65 -11.01 2.28 -3.48
C LEU A 65 -10.26 0.99 -3.82
N VAL A 66 -8.93 1.04 -3.91
CA VAL A 66 -8.13 -0.17 -4.15
C VAL A 66 -8.26 -1.16 -3.00
N ALA A 67 -8.20 -0.70 -1.75
CA ALA A 67 -8.35 -1.59 -0.59
C ALA A 67 -9.75 -2.23 -0.56
N MET A 68 -10.80 -1.47 -0.89
CA MET A 68 -12.17 -1.98 -1.01
C MET A 68 -12.31 -3.03 -2.11
N LEU A 69 -11.63 -2.88 -3.25
CA LEU A 69 -11.65 -3.85 -4.34
C LEU A 69 -10.97 -5.17 -3.98
N LEU A 70 -9.97 -5.14 -3.11
CA LEU A 70 -9.22 -6.33 -2.70
C LEU A 70 -9.84 -7.07 -1.50
N VAL A 71 -10.76 -6.44 -0.77
CA VAL A 71 -11.46 -7.03 0.39
C VAL A 71 -12.87 -7.49 0.01
N GLN A 72 -13.17 -8.77 0.22
CA GLN A 72 -14.51 -9.32 0.04
C GLN A 72 -15.50 -8.62 0.95
N TYR A 73 -16.70 -8.34 0.43
CA TYR A 73 -17.73 -7.62 1.18
C TYR A 73 -17.23 -6.27 1.70
N GLY A 74 -16.38 -5.57 0.93
CA GLY A 74 -15.71 -4.33 1.33
C GLY A 74 -16.66 -3.30 1.95
N GLY A 75 -17.91 -3.19 1.48
CA GLY A 75 -18.92 -2.27 2.05
C GLY A 75 -19.20 -2.44 3.55
N HIS A 76 -18.96 -3.62 4.13
CA HIS A 76 -19.17 -3.86 5.56
C HIS A 76 -18.09 -3.23 6.46
N TYR A 77 -16.93 -2.88 5.90
CA TYR A 77 -15.77 -2.36 6.64
C TYR A 77 -15.66 -0.83 6.55
N TRP A 78 -16.77 -0.10 6.46
CA TRP A 78 -16.77 1.37 6.27
C TRP A 78 -15.91 2.13 7.29
N ARG A 79 -15.85 1.67 8.55
CA ARG A 79 -15.00 2.27 9.59
C ARG A 79 -13.51 2.13 9.27
N LEU A 80 -13.09 0.97 8.75
CA LEU A 80 -11.73 0.75 8.29
C LEU A 80 -11.38 1.71 7.15
N TRP A 81 -12.26 1.87 6.17
CA TRP A 81 -12.05 2.76 5.02
C TRP A 81 -11.95 4.22 5.41
N LEU A 82 -12.78 4.65 6.36
CA LEU A 82 -12.69 5.99 6.92
C LEU A 82 -11.35 6.21 7.63
N ILE A 83 -10.93 5.29 8.49
CA ILE A 83 -9.65 5.40 9.21
C ILE A 83 -8.47 5.34 8.23
N LEU A 84 -8.49 4.42 7.27
CA LEU A 84 -7.46 4.29 6.22
C LEU A 84 -7.34 5.58 5.42
N GLY A 85 -8.43 6.10 4.88
CA GLY A 85 -8.43 7.32 4.07
C GLY A 85 -7.98 8.56 4.87
N VAL A 86 -8.50 8.74 6.09
CA VAL A 86 -8.14 9.90 6.95
C VAL A 86 -6.69 9.82 7.39
N SER A 87 -6.20 8.65 7.81
CA SER A 87 -4.80 8.48 8.23
C SER A 87 -3.85 8.70 7.07
N HIS A 88 -4.12 8.09 5.90
CA HIS A 88 -3.32 8.26 4.69
C HIS A 88 -3.24 9.73 4.27
N PHE A 89 -4.40 10.39 4.17
CA PHE A 89 -4.48 11.83 3.87
C PHE A 89 -3.65 12.65 4.86
N THR A 90 -3.77 12.35 6.15
CA THR A 90 -3.09 13.10 7.21
C THR A 90 -1.57 12.93 7.13
N ILE A 91 -1.09 11.71 6.93
CA ILE A 91 0.35 11.42 6.79
C ILE A 91 0.93 12.19 5.60
N ASP A 92 0.30 12.09 4.44
CA ASP A 92 0.72 12.80 3.23
C ASP A 92 0.65 14.32 3.38
N TRP A 93 -0.39 14.82 4.04
CA TRP A 93 -0.57 16.25 4.29
C TRP A 93 0.54 16.82 5.20
N TYR A 94 0.96 16.08 6.22
CA TYR A 94 2.11 16.44 7.04
C TYR A 94 3.42 16.33 6.26
N LYS A 95 3.62 15.26 5.49
CA LYS A 95 4.82 15.09 4.64
C LYS A 95 5.08 16.31 3.75
N LEU A 96 4.05 16.87 3.13
CA LEU A 96 4.17 18.07 2.28
C LEU A 96 4.58 19.34 3.04
N ARG A 97 4.39 19.39 4.36
CA ARG A 97 4.78 20.53 5.22
C ARG A 97 6.15 20.37 5.85
N LEU A 98 6.68 19.15 5.87
CA LEU A 98 7.99 18.84 6.42
C LEU A 98 9.05 19.04 5.34
N THR A 99 10.11 19.77 5.68
CA THR A 99 11.28 19.90 4.81
C THR A 99 12.35 18.93 5.26
N PHE A 100 12.77 18.05 4.35
CA PHE A 100 13.84 17.09 4.62
C PHE A 100 15.11 17.51 3.90
N ARG A 101 16.24 17.51 4.61
CA ARG A 101 17.57 17.80 4.03
C ARG A 101 17.90 16.87 2.85
N ARG A 102 17.41 15.63 2.90
CA ARG A 102 17.58 14.61 1.87
C ARG A 102 16.22 14.07 1.47
N ALA A 103 15.81 14.26 0.22
CA ALA A 103 14.50 13.85 -0.28
C ALA A 103 14.21 12.34 -0.04
N TRP A 104 15.23 11.49 -0.20
CA TRP A 104 15.10 10.05 0.03
C TRP A 104 14.84 9.70 1.50
N VAL A 105 15.31 10.50 2.47
CA VAL A 105 15.00 10.30 3.90
C VAL A 105 13.53 10.59 4.14
N GLY A 106 13.02 11.70 3.59
CA GLY A 106 11.59 12.02 3.66
C GLY A 106 10.72 10.93 3.04
N PHE A 107 11.14 10.36 1.91
CA PHE A 107 10.45 9.23 1.28
C PHE A 107 10.44 7.97 2.16
N LEU A 108 11.58 7.58 2.75
CA LEU A 108 11.63 6.39 3.61
C LEU A 108 10.84 6.55 4.90
N LEU A 109 10.86 7.74 5.52
CA LEU A 109 10.05 8.03 6.69
C LEU A 109 8.56 7.98 6.36
N ASP A 110 8.18 8.56 5.24
CA ASP A 110 6.81 8.52 4.72
C ASP A 110 6.32 7.08 4.54
N GLN A 111 7.07 6.23 3.83
CA GLN A 111 6.72 4.82 3.64
C GLN A 111 6.70 4.05 4.97
N GLY A 112 7.64 4.35 5.88
CA GLY A 112 7.69 3.73 7.20
C GLY A 112 6.46 4.04 8.06
N VAL A 113 6.01 5.29 8.09
CA VAL A 113 4.81 5.70 8.83
C VAL A 113 3.56 5.03 8.26
N HIS A 114 3.43 4.95 6.93
CA HIS A 114 2.34 4.21 6.30
C HIS A 114 2.37 2.72 6.68
N ILE A 115 3.52 2.05 6.58
CA ILE A 115 3.67 0.64 6.98
C ILE A 115 3.25 0.41 8.43
N VAL A 116 3.66 1.29 9.36
CA VAL A 116 3.24 1.21 10.76
C VAL A 116 1.72 1.36 10.88
N MET A 117 1.13 2.36 10.21
CA MET A 117 -0.32 2.56 10.21
C MET A 117 -1.07 1.33 9.68
N LEU A 118 -0.63 0.74 8.57
CA LEU A 118 -1.23 -0.47 8.02
C LEU A 118 -1.09 -1.66 8.96
N GLY A 119 0.03 -1.79 9.67
CA GLY A 119 0.22 -2.82 10.70
C GLY A 119 -0.74 -2.66 11.88
N LEU A 120 -1.00 -1.42 12.32
CA LEU A 120 -2.00 -1.13 13.35
C LEU A 120 -3.42 -1.46 12.86
N LEU A 121 -3.77 -1.09 11.64
CA LEU A 121 -5.06 -1.42 11.03
C LEU A 121 -5.26 -2.93 10.89
N ALA A 122 -4.26 -3.65 10.40
CA ALA A 122 -4.30 -5.11 10.30
C ALA A 122 -4.48 -5.78 11.67
N ARG A 123 -3.93 -5.19 12.73
CA ARG A 123 -4.12 -5.67 14.10
C ARG A 123 -5.52 -5.37 14.66
N MET A 124 -6.13 -4.26 14.27
CA MET A 124 -7.53 -3.94 14.61
C MET A 124 -8.53 -4.77 13.79
N TYR A 125 -8.17 -5.14 12.56
CA TYR A 125 -8.96 -5.92 11.63
C TYR A 125 -8.20 -7.20 11.20
N PRO A 126 -7.97 -8.17 12.10
CA PRO A 126 -7.14 -9.36 11.86
C PRO A 126 -7.66 -10.31 10.79
N HIS A 127 -8.91 -10.18 10.36
CA HIS A 127 -9.61 -11.17 9.53
C HIS A 127 -10.21 -10.55 8.28
N LEU A 128 -9.47 -9.69 7.58
CA LEU A 128 -9.95 -9.13 6.31
C LEU A 128 -10.01 -10.25 5.25
N PRO A 129 -11.21 -10.58 4.74
CA PRO A 129 -11.33 -11.61 3.72
C PRO A 129 -10.82 -11.05 2.39
N SER A 130 -9.74 -11.64 1.85
CA SER A 130 -9.19 -11.24 0.56
C SER A 130 -10.03 -11.80 -0.59
N VAL A 131 -10.29 -11.00 -1.63
CA VAL A 131 -10.91 -11.49 -2.88
C VAL A 131 -9.98 -12.48 -3.58
N LEU A 132 -8.68 -12.21 -3.54
CA LEU A 132 -7.66 -13.07 -4.15
C LEU A 132 -7.14 -14.12 -3.16
N PRO A 133 -6.79 -15.34 -3.61
CA PRO A 133 -6.03 -16.29 -2.81
C PRO A 133 -4.75 -15.67 -2.25
N PHE A 134 -4.40 -16.01 -1.00
CA PHE A 134 -3.27 -15.40 -0.31
C PHE A 134 -1.92 -15.60 -1.04
N SER A 135 -1.74 -16.73 -1.74
CA SER A 135 -0.57 -16.96 -2.59
C SER A 135 -0.42 -15.94 -3.72
N GLN A 136 -1.53 -15.53 -4.33
CA GLN A 136 -1.54 -14.49 -5.37
C GLN A 136 -1.21 -13.13 -4.77
N VAL A 137 -1.80 -12.78 -3.62
CA VAL A 137 -1.48 -11.55 -2.89
C VAL A 137 0.02 -11.47 -2.59
N HIS A 138 0.61 -12.56 -2.09
CA HIS A 138 2.03 -12.62 -1.78
C HIS A 138 2.91 -12.43 -3.04
N PHE A 139 2.57 -13.09 -4.14
CA PHE A 139 3.29 -12.94 -5.42
C PHE A 139 3.20 -11.51 -5.96
N LEU A 140 2.00 -10.93 -5.96
CA LEU A 140 1.76 -9.55 -6.42
C LEU A 140 2.51 -8.54 -5.55
N LEU A 141 2.57 -8.76 -4.24
CA LEU A 141 3.34 -7.92 -3.31
C LEU A 141 4.84 -8.00 -3.61
N GLY A 142 5.36 -9.19 -3.90
CA GLY A 142 6.75 -9.37 -4.35
C GLY A 142 7.04 -8.59 -5.63
N TYR A 143 6.15 -8.67 -6.63
CA TYR A 143 6.26 -7.88 -7.85
C TYR A 143 6.19 -6.38 -7.59
N ALA A 144 5.30 -5.94 -6.68
CA ALA A 144 5.09 -4.54 -6.35
C ALA A 144 6.33 -3.85 -5.72
N LEU A 145 7.32 -4.62 -5.27
CA LEU A 145 8.63 -4.06 -4.88
C LEU A 145 9.38 -3.44 -6.06
N LEU A 146 9.20 -3.93 -7.29
CA LEU A 146 9.85 -3.36 -8.47
C LEU A 146 9.48 -1.88 -8.72
N PRO A 147 8.19 -1.51 -8.88
CA PRO A 147 7.83 -0.10 -9.04
C PRO A 147 8.20 0.74 -7.81
N ALA A 148 8.18 0.17 -6.60
CA ALA A 148 8.58 0.85 -5.37
C ALA A 148 10.08 1.20 -5.36
N LEU A 149 10.95 0.24 -5.71
CA LEU A 149 12.41 0.43 -5.78
C LEU A 149 12.79 1.40 -6.90
N LEU A 150 12.11 1.35 -8.05
CA LEU A 150 12.28 2.31 -9.13
C LEU A 150 11.86 3.72 -8.69
N MET A 151 10.75 3.85 -7.94
CA MET A 151 10.33 5.13 -7.36
C MET A 151 11.36 5.67 -6.36
N PHE A 152 11.91 4.81 -5.49
CA PHE A 152 12.99 5.20 -4.60
C PHE A 152 14.23 5.69 -5.37
N GLY A 153 14.62 4.96 -6.42
CA GLY A 153 15.70 5.36 -7.31
C GLY A 153 15.44 6.74 -7.95
N TRP A 154 14.20 7.00 -8.38
CA TRP A 154 13.78 8.30 -8.91
C TRP A 154 13.94 9.42 -7.88
N VAL A 155 13.48 9.22 -6.64
CA VAL A 155 13.64 10.20 -5.55
C VAL A 155 15.13 10.44 -5.26
N TYR A 156 15.92 9.38 -5.23
CA TYR A 156 17.35 9.45 -4.96
C TYR A 156 18.13 10.21 -6.05
N ALA A 157 17.80 9.98 -7.31
CA ALA A 157 18.37 10.70 -8.45
C ALA A 157 17.91 12.17 -8.47
N SER A 158 16.63 12.44 -8.18
CA SER A 158 16.07 13.79 -8.13
C SER A 158 16.78 14.67 -7.08
N GLY A 159 17.16 14.10 -5.93
CA GLY A 159 17.93 14.82 -4.91
C GLY A 159 19.35 15.21 -5.33
N ARG A 160 19.85 14.77 -6.49
CA ARG A 160 21.21 15.01 -7.00
C ARG A 160 21.26 15.78 -8.31
N GLU A 161 20.12 16.23 -8.82
CA GLU A 161 20.08 16.96 -10.10
C GLU A 161 20.93 18.23 -10.09
N HIS A 162 21.06 18.89 -8.93
CA HIS A 162 21.89 20.08 -8.76
C HIS A 162 23.38 19.86 -9.04
N THR A 163 23.88 18.62 -9.10
CA THR A 163 25.28 18.36 -9.45
C THR A 163 25.58 18.51 -10.94
N GLY A 164 24.57 18.76 -11.79
CA GLY A 164 24.73 19.03 -13.22
C GLY A 164 25.17 17.82 -14.06
N MET A 165 25.23 16.62 -13.48
CA MET A 165 25.65 15.42 -14.22
C MET A 165 24.48 14.85 -15.03
N GLY A 166 24.69 14.64 -16.34
CA GLY A 166 23.66 14.08 -17.23
C GLY A 166 23.12 12.71 -16.81
N VAL A 167 23.92 11.92 -16.09
CA VAL A 167 23.50 10.62 -15.54
C VAL A 167 22.30 10.75 -14.60
N TRP A 168 22.25 11.78 -13.74
CA TRP A 168 21.14 11.94 -12.79
C TRP A 168 19.84 12.32 -13.49
N HIS A 169 19.94 13.15 -14.52
CA HIS A 169 18.78 13.53 -15.35
C HIS A 169 18.22 12.30 -16.10
N TRP A 170 19.12 11.51 -16.71
CA TRP A 170 18.74 10.27 -17.37
C TRP A 170 18.11 9.26 -16.40
N MET A 171 18.75 9.01 -15.24
CA MET A 171 18.23 8.08 -14.23
C MET A 171 16.85 8.49 -13.74
N ARG A 172 16.65 9.79 -13.45
CA ARG A 172 15.35 10.33 -13.03
C ARG A 172 14.27 10.01 -14.07
N ASN A 173 14.45 10.42 -15.31
CA ASN A 173 13.42 10.24 -16.33
C ASN A 173 13.16 8.75 -16.63
N THR A 174 14.22 7.94 -16.56
CA THR A 174 14.17 6.49 -16.80
C THR A 174 13.42 5.76 -15.68
N PHE A 175 13.76 6.02 -14.42
CA PHE A 175 13.20 5.30 -13.28
C PHE A 175 11.73 5.62 -13.03
N VAL A 176 11.30 6.87 -13.18
CA VAL A 176 9.86 7.18 -13.06
C VAL A 176 9.05 6.50 -14.16
N ARG A 177 9.57 6.46 -15.40
CA ARG A 177 8.91 5.79 -16.52
C ARG A 177 8.76 4.30 -16.26
N TYR A 178 9.83 3.61 -15.88
CA TYR A 178 9.77 2.17 -15.61
C TYR A 178 8.98 1.82 -14.34
N SER A 179 8.99 2.69 -13.33
CA SER A 179 8.11 2.55 -12.15
C SER A 179 6.64 2.58 -12.57
N GLN A 180 6.23 3.52 -13.44
CA GLN A 180 4.85 3.57 -13.96
C GLN A 180 4.50 2.38 -14.86
N ILE A 181 5.40 1.98 -15.78
CA ILE A 181 5.15 0.83 -16.68
C ILE A 181 4.96 -0.45 -15.86
N SER A 182 5.89 -0.77 -14.97
CA SER A 182 5.77 -1.94 -14.09
C SER A 182 4.54 -1.83 -13.18
N GLY A 183 4.23 -0.63 -12.68
CA GLY A 183 3.02 -0.38 -11.91
C GLY A 183 1.73 -0.68 -12.68
N TYR A 184 1.63 -0.29 -13.95
CA TYR A 184 0.45 -0.60 -14.77
C TYR A 184 0.34 -2.10 -15.07
N VAL A 185 1.46 -2.79 -15.26
CA VAL A 185 1.46 -4.27 -15.37
C VAL A 185 0.89 -4.90 -14.09
N LEU A 186 1.28 -4.41 -12.91
CA LEU A 186 0.71 -4.86 -11.63
C LEU A 186 -0.81 -4.62 -11.56
N VAL A 187 -1.27 -3.41 -11.91
CA VAL A 187 -2.70 -3.08 -11.91
C VAL A 187 -3.49 -3.98 -12.86
N LEU A 188 -2.99 -4.18 -14.09
CA LEU A 188 -3.63 -5.06 -15.07
C LEU A 188 -3.67 -6.51 -14.60
N ALA A 189 -2.60 -7.00 -13.97
CA ALA A 189 -2.57 -8.34 -13.39
C ALA A 189 -3.61 -8.49 -12.27
N VAL A 190 -3.73 -7.51 -11.38
CA VAL A 190 -4.77 -7.49 -10.33
C VAL A 190 -6.16 -7.51 -10.96
N LEU A 191 -6.44 -6.62 -11.90
CA LEU A 191 -7.75 -6.55 -12.57
C LEU A 191 -8.09 -7.85 -13.31
N PHE A 192 -7.12 -8.46 -13.99
CA PHE A 192 -7.30 -9.76 -14.64
C PHE A 192 -7.64 -10.86 -13.64
N LEU A 193 -6.94 -10.91 -12.51
CA LEU A 193 -7.21 -11.89 -11.45
C LEU A 193 -8.59 -11.66 -10.80
N LEU A 194 -8.96 -10.40 -10.56
CA LEU A 194 -10.29 -10.06 -10.03
C LEU A 194 -11.41 -10.45 -11.00
N TYR A 195 -11.21 -10.28 -12.31
CA TYR A 195 -12.16 -10.71 -13.34
C TYR A 195 -12.35 -12.23 -13.40
N ARG A 196 -11.37 -13.01 -12.91
CA ARG A 196 -11.39 -14.47 -12.93
C ARG A 196 -12.06 -15.10 -11.69
N MET A 197 -12.43 -14.30 -10.69
CA MET A 197 -13.11 -14.72 -9.46
C MET A 197 -14.62 -14.59 -9.62
#